data_AF-A0A100WHT7-F1
#
_entry.id   AF-A0A100WHT7-F1
#
_cell.length_a   1.000
_cell.length_b   1.000
_cell.length_c   1.000
_cell.angle_alpha   90.00
_cell.angle_beta   90.00
_cell.angle_gamma   90.00
#
_symmetry.space_group_name_H-M   'P 1'
#
loop_
_entity.id
_entity.type
_entity.pdbx_description
1 polymer ?
#
loop_
_entity_poly.entity_id
_entity_poly.type
_entity_poly.pdbx_seq_one_letter_code
_entity_poly.pdbx_strand_id
1 'polypeptide(L)'
;MTAAREIVPARFGRGHVTPASTAQQDRTIAEVQAAVVVSRSNPRDDAAAEREMESVCRRPEMAEQAFYQVDRTFRPSVHLARELARIWGNLDYGVKELDRDGQQGVSEVLAFAWDVQKNSRSSRTFLNPH
;
A
#
# COMPACT_ATOMS: atom_id res chain seq x y z
N MET A 1 -41.97 34.98 28.35
CA MET A 1 -41.18 35.62 27.28
C MET A 1 -39.75 35.12 27.39
N THR A 2 -39.41 34.15 26.55
CA THR A 2 -38.17 33.37 26.61
C THR A 2 -37.07 34.09 25.84
N ALA A 3 -35.91 34.30 26.49
CA ALA A 3 -34.73 34.89 25.88
C ALA A 3 -34.10 33.89 24.88
N ALA A 4 -33.98 34.29 23.62
CA ALA A 4 -33.30 33.53 22.58
C ALA A 4 -31.79 33.57 22.80
N ARG A 5 -31.18 32.40 23.02
CA ARG A 5 -29.72 32.22 22.99
C ARG A 5 -29.29 32.19 21.52
N GLU A 6 -28.53 33.20 21.12
CA GLU A 6 -27.87 33.27 19.82
C GLU A 6 -26.75 32.20 19.76
N ILE A 7 -26.88 31.25 18.83
CA ILE A 7 -25.85 30.24 18.57
C ILE A 7 -24.80 30.89 17.66
N VAL A 8 -23.65 31.24 18.23
CA VAL A 8 -22.49 31.72 17.47
C VAL A 8 -21.88 30.51 16.72
N PRO A 9 -21.76 30.54 15.38
CA PRO A 9 -21.11 29.46 14.66
C PRO A 9 -19.61 29.45 15.00
N ALA A 10 -19.12 28.30 15.44
CA ALA A 10 -17.70 28.08 15.63
C ALA A 10 -16.97 28.38 14.32
N ARG A 11 -16.06 29.35 14.35
CA ARG A 11 -15.17 29.64 13.21
C ARG A 11 -14.27 28.43 12.99
N PHE A 12 -14.54 27.64 11.95
CA PHE A 12 -13.58 26.67 11.44
C PHE A 12 -12.31 27.44 11.04
N GLY A 13 -11.25 27.28 11.84
CA GLY A 13 -9.96 27.88 11.55
C GLY A 13 -9.46 27.38 10.20
N ARG A 14 -9.13 28.30 9.29
CA ARG A 14 -8.40 27.97 8.07
C ARG A 14 -7.07 27.35 8.48
N GLY A 15 -6.88 26.07 8.20
CA GLY A 15 -5.57 25.43 8.36
C GLY A 15 -4.52 26.23 7.61
N HIS A 16 -3.52 26.72 8.32
CA HIS A 16 -2.42 27.47 7.72
C HIS A 16 -1.53 26.47 6.98
N VAL A 17 -1.71 26.36 5.66
CA VAL A 17 -0.81 25.57 4.81
C VAL A 17 0.53 26.27 4.83
N THR A 18 1.56 25.61 5.38
CA THR A 18 2.89 26.19 5.49
C THR A 18 3.64 26.00 4.16
N PRO A 19 4.55 26.90 3.77
CA PRO A 19 5.38 26.72 2.57
C PRO A 19 6.18 25.41 2.57
N ALA A 20 6.48 24.86 3.75
CA ALA A 20 7.12 23.56 3.89
C ALA A 20 6.19 22.39 3.54
N SER A 21 4.89 22.47 3.88
CA SER A 21 3.93 21.42 3.54
C SER A 21 3.60 21.40 2.05
N THR A 22 3.54 22.58 1.39
CA THR A 22 3.37 22.65 -0.08
C THR A 22 4.57 22.03 -0.80
N ALA A 23 5.79 22.38 -0.41
CA ALA A 23 7.00 21.83 -1.02
C ALA A 23 7.11 20.30 -0.87
N GLN A 24 6.62 19.75 0.24
CA GLN A 24 6.59 18.29 0.43
C GLN A 24 5.55 17.62 -0.46
N GLN A 25 4.36 18.21 -0.61
CA GLN A 25 3.31 17.72 -1.51
C GLN A 25 3.81 17.71 -2.97
N ASP A 26 4.46 18.77 -3.40
CA ASP A 26 5.01 18.89 -4.76
C ASP A 26 6.06 17.80 -5.05
N ARG A 27 6.95 17.52 -4.09
CA ARG A 27 7.92 16.42 -4.20
C ARG A 27 7.24 15.07 -4.34
N THR A 28 6.23 14.78 -3.51
CA THR A 28 5.50 13.51 -3.58
C THR A 28 4.77 13.36 -4.92
N ILE A 29 4.19 14.43 -5.47
CA ILE A 29 3.57 14.39 -6.79
C ILE A 29 4.62 14.09 -7.87
N ALA A 30 5.77 14.78 -7.82
CA ALA A 30 6.86 14.58 -8.78
C ALA A 30 7.42 13.16 -8.73
N GLU A 31 7.59 12.57 -7.55
CA GLU A 31 8.02 11.18 -7.36
C GLU A 31 7.04 10.18 -7.98
N VAL A 32 5.73 10.36 -7.73
CA VAL A 32 4.68 9.50 -8.31
C VAL A 32 4.65 9.63 -9.84
N GLN A 33 4.77 10.85 -10.36
CA GLN A 33 4.82 11.09 -11.81
C GLN A 33 6.05 10.45 -12.45
N ALA A 34 7.23 10.62 -11.84
CA ALA A 34 8.47 10.02 -12.31
C ALA A 34 8.36 8.49 -12.35
N ALA A 35 7.82 7.87 -11.31
CA ALA A 35 7.59 6.42 -11.27
C ALA A 35 6.69 5.95 -12.42
N VAL A 36 5.56 6.64 -12.66
CA VAL A 36 4.63 6.30 -13.76
C VAL A 36 5.31 6.44 -15.12
N VAL A 37 6.08 7.51 -15.33
CA VAL A 37 6.80 7.73 -16.60
C VAL A 37 7.83 6.63 -16.83
N VAL A 38 8.67 6.33 -15.84
CA VAL A 38 9.73 5.30 -15.95
C VAL A 38 9.13 3.91 -16.20
N SER A 39 8.07 3.54 -15.47
CA SER A 39 7.42 2.23 -15.67
C SER A 39 6.73 2.09 -17.02
N ARG A 40 6.25 3.19 -17.61
CA ARG A 40 5.68 3.18 -18.97
C ARG A 40 6.74 3.21 -20.07
N SER A 41 7.86 3.89 -19.86
CA SER A 41 8.97 3.91 -20.82
C SER A 41 9.76 2.59 -20.83
N ASN A 42 9.83 1.91 -19.69
CA ASN A 42 10.47 0.60 -19.54
C ASN A 42 9.43 -0.45 -19.12
N PRO A 43 8.55 -0.86 -20.05
CA PRO A 43 7.57 -1.89 -19.76
C PRO A 43 8.27 -3.22 -19.46
N ARG A 44 7.73 -3.97 -18.50
CA ARG A 44 8.18 -5.33 -18.21
C ARG A 44 7.91 -6.27 -19.38
N ASP A 45 8.74 -7.31 -19.49
CA ASP A 45 8.49 -8.46 -20.36
C ASP A 45 7.69 -9.51 -19.57
N ASP A 46 6.37 -9.56 -19.81
CA ASP A 46 5.44 -10.46 -19.12
C ASP A 46 5.88 -11.94 -19.28
N ALA A 47 6.40 -12.34 -20.44
CA ALA A 47 6.83 -13.73 -20.68
C ALA A 47 8.15 -14.07 -19.98
N ALA A 48 9.08 -13.12 -19.88
CA ALA A 48 10.31 -13.30 -19.10
C ALA A 48 10.01 -13.41 -17.61
N ALA A 49 9.11 -12.56 -17.09
CA ALA A 49 8.68 -12.62 -15.71
C ALA A 49 8.04 -13.96 -15.37
N GLU A 50 7.12 -14.46 -16.20
CA GLU A 50 6.49 -15.79 -16.01
C GLU A 50 7.53 -16.92 -15.95
N ARG A 51 8.51 -16.94 -16.86
CA ARG A 51 9.58 -17.96 -16.84
C ARG A 51 10.42 -17.89 -15.57
N GLU A 52 10.74 -16.69 -15.09
CA GLU A 52 11.50 -16.54 -13.84
C GLU A 52 10.66 -16.97 -12.62
N MET A 53 9.37 -16.62 -12.59
CA MET A 53 8.43 -17.09 -11.55
C MET A 53 8.35 -18.61 -11.51
N GLU A 54 8.20 -19.27 -12.65
CA GLU A 54 8.21 -20.73 -12.72
C GLU A 54 9.53 -21.32 -12.20
N SER A 55 10.66 -20.74 -12.58
CA SER A 55 11.99 -21.17 -12.12
C SER A 55 12.14 -21.08 -10.60
N VAL A 56 11.67 -19.99 -10.00
CA VAL A 56 11.71 -19.80 -8.54
C VAL A 56 10.77 -20.76 -7.83
N CYS A 57 9.55 -20.96 -8.35
CA CYS A 57 8.57 -21.90 -7.77
C CYS A 57 9.02 -23.37 -7.85
N ARG A 58 9.99 -23.71 -8.71
CA ARG A 58 10.59 -25.06 -8.78
C ARG A 58 11.69 -25.31 -7.74
N ARG A 59 12.14 -24.28 -7.02
CA ARG A 59 13.21 -24.41 -6.02
C ARG A 59 12.66 -24.99 -4.71
N PRO A 60 13.30 -26.02 -4.13
CA PRO A 60 12.86 -26.61 -2.85
C PRO A 60 12.73 -25.58 -1.73
N GLU A 61 13.66 -24.63 -1.63
CA GLU A 61 13.68 -23.60 -0.59
C GLU A 61 12.49 -22.65 -0.69
N MET A 62 12.00 -22.41 -1.92
CA MET A 62 10.76 -21.65 -2.13
C MET A 62 9.55 -22.52 -1.76
N ALA A 63 9.52 -23.78 -2.20
CA ALA A 63 8.40 -24.67 -1.92
C ALA A 63 8.13 -24.83 -0.41
N GLU A 64 9.18 -24.92 0.41
CA GLU A 64 9.08 -25.02 1.88
C GLU A 64 8.36 -23.85 2.54
N GLN A 65 8.47 -22.65 1.98
CA GLN A 65 7.90 -21.42 2.54
C GLN A 65 6.75 -20.84 1.71
N ALA A 66 6.37 -21.46 0.58
CA ALA A 66 5.43 -20.91 -0.39
C ALA A 66 3.98 -20.88 0.10
N PHE A 67 3.62 -21.78 1.01
CA PHE A 67 2.26 -21.92 1.51
C PHE A 67 2.23 -22.03 3.03
N TYR A 68 1.20 -21.45 3.63
CA TYR A 68 0.85 -21.70 5.02
C TYR A 68 -0.56 -22.28 5.10
N GLN A 69 -0.85 -23.01 6.16
CA GLN A 69 -2.14 -23.68 6.34
C GLN A 69 -2.93 -23.03 7.47
N VAL A 70 -4.18 -22.66 7.18
CA VAL A 70 -5.17 -22.22 8.18
C VAL A 70 -6.47 -22.95 7.89
N ASP A 71 -7.10 -23.52 8.91
CA ASP A 71 -8.39 -24.24 8.79
C ASP A 71 -8.40 -25.26 7.63
N ARG A 72 -7.32 -26.04 7.52
CA ARG A 72 -7.09 -27.07 6.48
C ARG A 72 -7.01 -26.54 5.04
N THR A 73 -6.93 -25.23 4.86
CA THR A 73 -6.78 -24.58 3.56
C THR A 73 -5.35 -24.05 3.42
N PHE A 74 -4.66 -24.46 2.36
CA PHE A 74 -3.38 -23.85 1.98
C PHE A 74 -3.61 -22.47 1.38
N ARG A 75 -2.84 -21.49 1.84
CA ARG A 75 -2.86 -20.12 1.35
C ARG A 75 -1.46 -19.72 0.90
N PRO A 76 -1.31 -18.97 -0.20
CA PRO A 76 -0.03 -18.40 -0.61
C PRO A 76 0.57 -17.58 0.54
N SER A 77 1.86 -17.79 0.82
CA SER A 77 2.55 -17.07 1.86
C SER A 77 2.97 -15.67 1.42
N VAL A 78 3.29 -14.82 2.40
CA VAL A 78 3.89 -13.51 2.14
C VAL A 78 5.26 -13.62 1.47
N HIS A 79 6.00 -14.71 1.69
CA HIS A 79 7.30 -14.97 1.07
C HIS A 79 7.14 -15.18 -0.43
N LEU A 80 6.19 -16.04 -0.82
CA LEU A 80 5.85 -16.25 -2.23
C LEU A 80 5.39 -14.94 -2.87
N ALA A 81 4.49 -14.21 -2.22
CA ALA A 81 3.97 -12.95 -2.76
C ALA A 81 5.07 -11.91 -2.99
N ARG A 82 6.03 -11.77 -2.07
CA ARG A 82 7.17 -10.85 -2.21
C ARG A 82 8.11 -11.24 -3.34
N GLU A 83 8.42 -12.53 -3.49
CA GLU A 83 9.25 -13.00 -4.59
C GLU A 83 8.58 -12.80 -5.96
N LEU A 84 7.29 -13.10 -6.08
CA LEU A 84 6.54 -12.85 -7.32
C LEU A 84 6.49 -11.34 -7.64
N ALA A 85 6.30 -10.49 -6.63
CA ALA A 85 6.31 -9.03 -6.80
C ALA A 85 7.68 -8.51 -7.28
N ARG A 86 8.79 -9.05 -6.74
CA ARG A 86 10.16 -8.74 -7.18
C ARG A 86 10.36 -9.05 -8.66
N ILE A 87 9.92 -10.23 -9.10
CA ILE A 87 10.08 -10.71 -10.48
C ILE A 87 9.22 -9.91 -11.45
N TRP A 88 7.97 -9.62 -11.07
CA TRP A 88 7.03 -8.91 -11.93
C TRP A 88 7.52 -7.50 -12.31
N GLY A 89 8.11 -6.79 -11.35
CA GLY A 89 8.60 -5.43 -11.55
C GLY A 89 7.49 -4.40 -11.78
N ASN A 90 7.87 -3.11 -11.80
CA ASN A 90 6.93 -1.99 -11.95
C ASN A 90 5.73 -2.05 -10.98
N LEU A 91 5.96 -2.56 -9.76
CA LEU A 91 4.96 -2.74 -8.71
C LEU A 91 5.40 -1.97 -7.46
N ASP A 92 4.51 -1.16 -6.91
CA ASP A 92 4.64 -0.57 -5.57
C ASP A 92 3.69 -1.29 -4.63
N TYR A 93 4.18 -1.84 -3.52
CA TYR A 93 3.37 -2.62 -2.60
C TYR A 93 3.89 -2.51 -1.18
N GLY A 94 3.01 -2.73 -0.21
CA GLY A 94 3.42 -2.73 1.18
C GLY A 94 2.27 -2.64 2.16
N VAL A 95 2.65 -2.32 3.39
CA VAL A 95 1.76 -2.13 4.53
C VAL A 95 2.13 -0.81 5.18
N LYS A 96 1.14 0.03 5.48
CA LYS A 96 1.29 1.31 6.16
C LYS A 96 0.41 1.32 7.40
N GLU A 97 0.99 1.63 8.55
CA GLU A 97 0.21 1.96 9.75
C GLU A 97 -0.39 3.35 9.55
N LEU A 98 -1.71 3.47 9.67
CA LEU A 98 -2.45 4.72 9.50
C LEU A 98 -2.62 5.44 10.83
N ASP A 99 -2.99 4.67 11.86
CA ASP A 99 -3.18 5.16 13.22
C ASP A 99 -2.85 4.05 14.23
N ARG A 100 -2.42 4.47 15.42
CA ARG A 100 -2.05 3.57 16.52
C ARG A 100 -2.81 3.97 17.78
N ASP A 101 -3.82 3.19 18.14
CA ASP A 101 -4.56 3.39 19.38
C ASP A 101 -3.93 2.58 20.52
N GLY A 102 -3.14 3.26 21.34
CA GLY A 102 -2.50 2.66 22.52
C GLY A 102 -3.46 2.36 23.68
N GLN A 103 -4.69 2.90 23.69
CA GLN A 103 -5.70 2.61 24.71
C GLN A 103 -6.50 1.36 24.37
N GLN A 104 -6.88 1.20 23.10
CA GLN A 104 -7.59 0.01 22.62
C GLN A 104 -6.66 -1.15 22.26
N GLY A 105 -5.34 -0.91 22.19
CA GLY A 105 -4.35 -1.94 21.86
C GLY A 105 -4.48 -2.44 20.43
N VAL A 106 -4.88 -1.56 19.50
CA VAL A 106 -5.06 -1.89 18.08
C VAL A 106 -4.41 -0.82 17.20
N SER A 107 -3.89 -1.24 16.06
CA SER A 107 -3.41 -0.36 15.00
C SER A 107 -4.30 -0.47 13.78
N GLU A 108 -4.66 0.68 13.18
CA GLU A 108 -5.28 0.70 11.86
C GLU A 108 -4.20 0.60 10.79
N VAL A 109 -4.33 -0.38 9.90
CA VAL A 109 -3.29 -0.75 8.96
C VAL A 109 -3.85 -0.81 7.54
N LEU A 110 -3.15 -0.19 6.59
CA LEU A 110 -3.42 -0.22 5.15
C LEU A 110 -2.45 -1.17 4.44
N ALA A 111 -2.95 -2.28 3.91
CA ALA A 111 -2.23 -3.06 2.90
C ALA A 111 -2.55 -2.53 1.50
N PHE A 112 -1.56 -2.40 0.64
CA PHE A 112 -1.74 -1.90 -0.72
C PHE A 112 -0.80 -2.58 -1.74
N ALA A 113 -1.24 -2.58 -2.99
CA ALA A 113 -0.45 -2.94 -4.15
C ALA A 113 -0.89 -2.10 -5.36
N TRP A 114 0.08 -1.59 -6.12
CA TRP A 114 -0.11 -0.77 -7.30
C TRP A 114 0.81 -1.25 -8.43
N ASP A 115 0.22 -1.81 -9.48
CA ASP A 115 0.90 -1.99 -10.76
C ASP A 115 1.01 -0.63 -11.43
N VAL A 116 2.20 -0.03 -11.35
CA VAL A 116 2.48 1.32 -11.82
C VAL A 116 2.37 1.39 -13.34
N GLN A 117 2.81 0.34 -14.03
CA GLN A 117 2.78 0.26 -15.50
C GLN A 117 1.35 0.16 -16.03
N LYS A 118 0.53 -0.78 -15.51
CA LYS A 118 -0.86 -1.00 -15.95
C LYS A 118 -1.89 -0.11 -15.22
N ASN A 119 -1.44 0.63 -14.22
CA ASN A 119 -2.25 1.49 -13.36
C ASN A 119 -3.41 0.76 -12.64
N SER A 120 -3.16 -0.48 -12.19
CA SER A 120 -4.10 -1.26 -11.38
C SER A 120 -3.76 -1.13 -9.90
N ARG A 121 -4.72 -0.76 -9.06
CA ARG A 121 -4.52 -0.53 -7.63
C ARG A 121 -5.48 -1.38 -6.80
N SER A 122 -4.94 -2.00 -5.76
CA SER A 122 -5.70 -2.71 -4.75
C SER A 122 -5.25 -2.25 -3.37
N SER A 123 -6.20 -1.98 -2.49
CA SER A 123 -5.92 -1.62 -1.11
C SER A 123 -6.97 -2.17 -0.17
N ARG A 124 -6.55 -2.46 1.07
CA ARG A 124 -7.44 -2.92 2.13
C ARG A 124 -6.95 -2.40 3.47
N THR A 125 -7.86 -1.76 4.20
CA THR A 125 -7.64 -1.35 5.58
C THR A 125 -8.18 -2.41 6.54
N PHE A 126 -7.47 -2.68 7.62
CA PHE A 126 -7.88 -3.60 8.68
C PHE A 126 -7.27 -3.19 10.02
N LEU A 127 -7.87 -3.68 11.11
CA LEU A 127 -7.35 -3.48 12.46
C LEU A 127 -6.39 -4.63 12.82
N ASN A 128 -5.23 -4.29 13.35
CA ASN A 128 -4.23 -5.23 13.84
C ASN A 128 -4.05 -5.07 15.36
N PRO A 129 -4.45 -6.06 16.17
CA PRO A 129 -4.17 -6.06 17.61
C PRO A 129 -2.67 -6.04 17.92
N HIS A 130 -2.31 -5.41 19.05
CA HIS A 130 -0.93 -5.33 19.57
C HIS A 130 -0.51 -6.60 20.31
#